data_AF-A0A920RM43-F1
#
_entry.id   AF-A0A920RM43-F1
#
_cell.length_a   1.000
_cell.length_b   1.000
_cell.length_c   1.000
_cell.angle_alpha   90.00
_cell.angle_beta   90.00
_cell.angle_gamma   90.00
#
_symmetry.space_group_name_H-M   'P 1'
#
loop_
_entity.id
_entity.type
_entity.pdbx_description
1 polymer ?
#
loop_
_entity_poly.entity_id
_entity_poly.type
_entity_poly.pdbx_seq_one_letter_code
_entity_poly.pdbx_strand_id
1 'polypeptide(L)' 'MATLNLHYARGLHAQVRVSWLSPVKVRRTMLGGSRRMIVYDDVEPSEKVKVYDKGVVWILTVRTSRHRNRFIEPET' A
#
# COMPACT_ATOMS: atom_id res chain seq x y z
N MET A 1 -20.25 -5.35 5.57
CA MET A 1 -19.02 -5.03 4.82
C MET A 1 -17.85 -5.20 5.77
N ALA A 2 -16.73 -5.75 5.31
CA ALA A 2 -15.53 -5.92 6.12
C ALA A 2 -14.30 -5.40 5.36
N THR A 3 -13.36 -4.86 6.12
CA THR A 3 -12.05 -4.42 5.61
C THR A 3 -10.97 -5.01 6.49
N LEU A 4 -9.94 -5.55 5.86
CA LEU A 4 -8.75 -6.09 6.51
C LEU A 4 -7.53 -5.32 6.02
N ASN A 5 -6.76 -4.76 6.96
CA ASN A 5 -5.47 -4.13 6.67
C ASN A 5 -4.37 -5.10 7.13
N LEU A 6 -3.49 -5.45 6.21
CA LEU A 6 -2.40 -6.41 6.41
C LEU A 6 -1.07 -5.67 6.26
N HIS A 7 -0.24 -5.80 7.29
CA HIS A 7 1.11 -5.24 7.33
C HIS A 7 2.11 -6.39 7.34
N TYR A 8 2.95 -6.45 6.31
CA TYR A 8 3.98 -7.47 6.18
C TYR A 8 5.37 -6.89 6.49
N ALA A 9 6.32 -7.78 6.80
CA ALA A 9 7.72 -7.41 6.92
C ALA A 9 8.22 -6.74 5.62
N ARG A 10 9.22 -5.86 5.75
CA ARG A 10 9.83 -5.10 4.63
C ARG A 10 8.89 -4.08 3.98
N GLY A 11 7.84 -3.64 4.68
CA GLY A 11 7.04 -2.47 4.30
C GLY A 11 5.95 -2.73 3.27
N LEU A 12 5.60 -4.00 3.01
CA LEU A 12 4.47 -4.33 2.14
C LEU A 12 3.16 -4.12 2.92
N HIS A 13 2.27 -3.30 2.36
CA HIS A 13 0.92 -3.05 2.87
C HIS A 13 -0.12 -3.59 1.89
N ALA A 14 -1.09 -4.36 2.40
CA ALA A 14 -2.20 -4.86 1.61
C ALA A 14 -3.53 -4.56 2.29
N GLN A 15 -4.53 -4.18 1.50
CA GLN A 15 -5.88 -3.94 1.99
C GLN A 15 -6.87 -4.82 1.23
N VAL A 16 -7.68 -5.57 1.97
CA VAL A 16 -8.74 -6.41 1.42
C VAL A 16 -10.08 -5.82 1.86
N ARG A 17 -10.96 -5.52 0.89
CA ARG A 17 -12.33 -5.07 1.14
C ARG A 17 -13.30 -6.11 0.61
N VAL A 18 -14.28 -6.49 1.43
CA VAL A 18 -15.33 -7.43 1.05
C VAL A 18 -16.69 -6.88 1.43
N SER A 19 -17.66 -6.98 0.53
CA SER A 19 -19.03 -6.57 0.78
C SER A 19 -19.99 -7.52 0.07
N TRP A 20 -20.89 -8.12 0.84
CA TRP A 20 -21.99 -8.93 0.31
C TRP A 20 -23.16 -8.07 -0.19
N LEU A 21 -23.38 -6.91 0.44
CA LEU A 21 -24.50 -6.02 0.14
C LEU A 21 -24.20 -5.03 -1.00
N SER A 22 -23.04 -5.15 -1.65
CA SER A 22 -22.70 -4.29 -2.78
C SER A 22 -23.66 -4.57 -3.94
N PRO A 23 -24.34 -3.54 -4.50
CA PRO A 23 -25.21 -3.73 -5.66
C PRO A 23 -24.43 -4.01 -6.95
N VAL A 24 -23.10 -3.86 -6.90
CA VAL A 24 -22.19 -4.11 -8.03
C VAL A 24 -21.23 -5.23 -7.68
N LYS A 25 -21.15 -6.24 -8.55
CA LYS A 25 -20.16 -7.32 -8.47
C LYS A 25 -18.78 -6.77 -8.85
N VAL A 26 -17.84 -6.81 -7.91
CA VAL A 26 -16.45 -6.39 -8.13
C VAL A 26 -15.52 -7.53 -7.75
N ARG A 27 -14.60 -7.89 -8.64
CA ARG A 27 -13.55 -8.90 -8.41
C ARG A 27 -12.23 -8.36 -8.96
N ARG A 28 -11.65 -7.41 -8.23
CA ARG A 28 -10.46 -6.69 -8.65
C ARG A 28 -9.32 -6.90 -7.67
N THR A 29 -8.14 -7.23 -8.19
CA THR A 29 -6.87 -7.29 -7.46
C THR A 29 -5.90 -6.30 -8.07
N MET A 30 -5.25 -5.49 -7.25
CA MET A 30 -4.28 -4.48 -7.68
C MET A 30 -2.95 -4.74 -6.98
N LEU A 31 -1.89 -4.90 -7.77
CA LEU A 31 -0.54 -5.13 -7.31
C LEU A 31 0.33 -3.96 -7.74
N GLY A 32 0.77 -3.16 -6.77
CA GLY A 32 1.73 -2.07 -6.99
C GLY A 32 3.15 -2.55 -6.74
N GLY A 33 3.99 -2.55 -7.77
CA GLY A 33 5.43 -2.77 -7.65
C GLY A 33 6.20 -1.46 -7.80
N SER A 34 7.51 -1.50 -7.53
CA SER A 34 8.39 -0.32 -7.66
C SER A 34 8.61 0.14 -9.10
N ARG A 35 8.37 -0.73 -10.09
CA ARG A 35 8.59 -0.45 -11.52
C ARG A 35 7.31 -0.47 -12.35
N ARG A 36 6.38 -1.36 -12.01
CA ARG A 36 5.14 -1.59 -12.74
C ARG A 36 4.02 -1.89 -11.78
N MET A 37 2.79 -1.72 -12.25
CA MET A 37 1.57 -2.00 -11.52
C MET A 37 0.68 -2.90 -12.37
N ILE A 38 0.02 -3.85 -11.73
CA ILE A 38 -0.87 -4.81 -12.39
C ILE A 38 -2.26 -4.68 -11.78
N VAL A 39 -3.26 -4.56 -12.63
CA VAL A 39 -4.67 -4.63 -12.24
C VAL A 39 -5.27 -5.87 -12.89
N TYR A 40 -5.77 -6.77 -12.06
CA TYR A 40 -6.57 -7.90 -12.49
C TYR A 40 -8.04 -7.62 -12.17
N ASP A 41 -8.90 -7.61 -13.17
CA ASP A 41 -10.34 -7.45 -13.05
C ASP A 41 -11.04 -8.64 -13.70
N ASP A 42 -11.54 -9.57 -12.89
CA ASP A 42 -12.25 -10.76 -13.38
C ASP A 42 -13.63 -10.41 -13.96
N VAL A 43 -14.16 -9.21 -13.73
CA VAL A 43 -15.45 -8.80 -14.27
C VAL A 43 -15.32 -8.33 -15.73
N GLU A 44 -14.12 -7.91 -16.15
CA GLU A 44 -13.84 -7.53 -17.54
C GLU A 44 -13.84 -8.77 -18.46
N PRO A 45 -14.55 -8.77 -19.60
CA PRO A 45 -14.65 -9.92 -20.49
C PRO A 45 -13.39 -10.17 -21.34
N SER A 46 -12.72 -9.12 -21.83
CA SER A 46 -11.62 -9.23 -22.81
C SER A 46 -10.25 -8.89 -22.23
N GLU A 47 -10.17 -7.85 -21.39
CA GLU A 47 -8.89 -7.34 -20.84
C GLU A 47 -8.82 -7.49 -19.32
N LYS A 48 -8.90 -8.75 -18.86
CA LYS A 48 -8.86 -9.06 -17.42
C LYS A 48 -7.58 -8.61 -16.72
N VAL A 49 -6.44 -8.56 -17.42
CA VAL A 49 -5.15 -8.15 -16.86
C VAL A 49 -4.66 -6.90 -17.58
N LYS A 50 -4.41 -5.84 -16.81
CA LYS A 50 -3.83 -4.57 -17.30
C LYS A 50 -2.50 -4.33 -16.61
N VAL A 51 -1.45 -4.15 -17.39
CA VAL A 51 -0.10 -3.82 -16.90
C VAL A 51 0.17 -2.35 -17.18
N TYR A 52 0.52 -1.61 -16.14
CA TYR A 52 0.89 -0.20 -16.22
C TYR A 52 2.37 -0.07 -15.91
N ASP A 53 3.12 0.60 -16.80
CA ASP A 53 4.55 0.88 -16.63
C ASP A 53 4.84 2.05 -15.68
N LYS A 54 3.96 2.23 -14.68
CA LYS A 54 4.12 3.19 -13.60
C LYS A 54 4.32 2.42 -12.29
N GLY A 55 5.46 2.63 -11.65
CA GLY A 55 5.76 2.09 -10.33
C GLY A 55 5.21 2.97 -9.20
N VAL A 56 5.03 2.38 -8.03
CA VAL A 56 4.67 3.09 -6.80
C VAL A 56 5.88 3.09 -5.87
N VAL A 57 6.31 4.27 -5.42
CA VAL A 57 7.31 4.43 -4.36
C VAL A 57 6.57 4.57 -3.04
N TRP A 58 6.70 3.59 -2.15
CA TRP A 58 6.22 3.70 -0.79
C TRP A 58 7.26 4.44 0.06
N ILE A 59 7.09 5.75 0.24
CA ILE A 59 7.80 6.48 1.30
C ILE A 59 7.15 6.10 2.62
N LEU A 60 7.68 5.06 3.27
CA LEU A 60 7.49 4.91 4.71
C LEU A 60 8.31 6.03 5.34
N THR A 61 7.63 7.09 5.79
CA THR A 61 8.26 8.09 6.64
C THR A 61 8.72 7.40 7.91
N VAL A 62 10.00 7.03 7.96
CA VAL A 62 10.66 6.63 9.20
C VAL A 62 10.62 7.88 10.08
N ARG A 63 9.68 7.96 11.01
CA ARG A 63 9.72 8.95 12.09
C ARG A 63 10.93 8.59 12.94
N THR A 64 12.09 9.13 12.58
CA THR A 64 13.29 9.03 13.41
C THR A 64 13.05 9.87 14.66
N SER A 65 12.73 9.21 15.77
CA SER A 65 12.77 9.83 17.10
C SER A 65 14.24 9.96 17.52
N ARG A 66 14.95 10.93 16.94
CA ARG A 66 16.23 11.41 17.51
C ARG A 66 15.95 12.61 18.38
N HIS A 67 15.38 12.36 19.56
CA HIS A 67 15.51 13.30 20.66
C HIS A 67 16.91 13.08 21.26
N ARG A 68 17.89 13.82 20.71
CA ARG A 68 19.25 13.89 21.22
C ARG A 68 19.39 15.20 21.99
N ASN A 69 18.91 15.25 23.22
CA ASN A 69 19.33 16.29 24.16
C ASN A 69 20.73 15.93 24.66
N ARG A 70 21.77 16.35 23.92
CA ARG A 70 23.03 16.75 24.55
C ARG A 70 22.91 18.24 24.77
N PHE A 71 22.45 18.61 25.97
CA PHE A 71 22.83 19.91 26.53
C PHE A 71 24.34 19.82 26.77
N ILE A 72 25.09 20.65 26.03
CA ILE A 72 26.48 20.97 26.34
C ILE A 72 26.37 22.07 27.39
N GLU A 73 26.83 21.81 28.62
CA GLU A 73 27.10 22.88 29.58
C GLU A 73 28.27 23.71 29.02
N PRO A 74 28.13 25.03 28.84
CA PRO A 74 29.28 25.88 28.65
C PRO A 74 29.90 26.16 30.01
N GLU A 75 31.20 25.87 30.12
CA GLU A 75 32.00 26.19 31.29
C GLU A 75 32.02 27.70 31.54
N THR A 76 31.64 28.11 32.76
CA THR A 76 32.26 29.21 33.52
C THR A 76 32.01 28.97 34.99
#